data_AF-A0A660PU43-F1
#
_entry.id   AF-A0A660PU43-F1
#
_cell.length_a   1.000
_cell.length_b   1.000
_cell.length_c   1.000
_cell.angle_alpha   90.00
_cell.angle_beta   90.00
_cell.angle_gamma   90.00
#
_symmetry.space_group_name_H-M   'P 1'
#
loop_
_entity.id
_entity.type
_entity.pdbx_description
1 polymer ?
#
loop_
_entity_poly.entity_id
_entity_poly.type
_entity_poly.pdbx_seq_one_letter_code
_entity_poly.pdbx_strand_id
1 'polypeptide(L)'
;MKKIINILYLFLVAGALSARPAYAGIDPNALYTTTNIIHLVVLICAALCLIWALKILTLVKGGLISKSWQMFVLGFCFLIAAQLTVVGENVGLLLIPTYITTALYLLMTITWLAGLYQTRRVLG
;
A
#
# COMPACT_ATOMS: atom_id res chain seq x y z
N MET A 1 1.43 17.68 13.04
CA MET A 1 1.67 16.35 12.41
C MET A 1 0.98 15.20 13.14
N LYS A 2 1.16 14.99 14.47
CA LYS A 2 0.50 13.89 15.20
C LYS A 2 -1.04 13.84 15.05
N LYS A 3 -1.72 14.99 15.05
CA LYS A 3 -3.18 15.06 14.88
C LYS A 3 -3.67 14.61 13.49
N ILE A 4 -2.94 14.95 12.42
CA ILE A 4 -3.30 14.57 11.04
C ILE A 4 -3.11 13.06 10.82
N ILE A 5 -2.03 12.50 11.37
CA ILE A 5 -1.77 11.05 11.31
C ILE A 5 -2.84 10.28 12.09
N ASN A 6 -3.25 10.77 13.27
CA ASN A 6 -4.34 10.14 14.03
C ASN A 6 -5.68 10.19 13.29
N ILE A 7 -5.97 11.29 12.58
CA ILE A 7 -7.19 11.41 11.76
C ILE A 7 -7.15 10.43 10.59
N LEU A 8 -6.02 10.29 9.91
CA LEU A 8 -5.84 9.29 8.83
C LEU A 8 -6.00 7.86 9.35
N TYR A 9 -5.40 7.53 10.50
CA TYR A 9 -5.58 6.22 11.15
C TYR A 9 -7.03 5.96 11.54
N LEU A 10 -7.70 6.97 12.11
CA LEU A 10 -9.10 6.84 12.52
C LEU A 10 -10.01 6.65 11.30
N PHE A 11 -9.72 7.30 10.18
CA PHE A 11 -10.43 7.10 8.91
C PHE A 11 -10.18 5.70 8.33
N LEU A 12 -8.95 5.19 8.43
CA LEU A 12 -8.57 3.87 7.92
C LEU A 12 -9.19 2.75 8.77
N VAL A 13 -9.23 2.92 10.10
CA VAL A 13 -9.88 2.00 11.04
C VAL A 13 -11.39 2.03 10.88
N ALA A 14 -12.00 3.22 10.78
CA ALA A 14 -13.44 3.35 10.52
C ALA A 14 -13.82 2.72 9.17
N GLY A 15 -12.96 2.89 8.16
CA GLY A 15 -13.11 2.26 6.85
C GLY A 15 -13.03 0.73 6.91
N ALA A 16 -12.05 0.18 7.64
CA ALA A 16 -11.92 -1.27 7.83
C ALA A 16 -13.12 -1.87 8.58
N LEU A 17 -13.69 -1.15 9.55
CA LEU A 17 -14.90 -1.56 10.27
C LEU A 17 -16.18 -1.47 9.42
N SER A 18 -16.17 -0.67 8.35
CA SER A 18 -17.29 -0.56 7.40
C SER A 18 -17.26 -1.60 6.28
N ALA A 19 -16.18 -2.39 6.19
CA ALA A 19 -16.05 -3.42 5.17
C ALA A 19 -17.11 -4.51 5.38
N ARG A 20 -17.89 -4.79 4.34
CA ARG A 20 -18.89 -5.87 4.35
C ARG A 20 -18.42 -7.02 3.46
N PRO A 21 -18.64 -8.29 3.86
CA PRO A 21 -18.45 -9.40 2.96
C PRO A 21 -19.44 -9.26 1.79
N ALA A 22 -18.94 -9.26 0.56
CA ALA A 22 -19.77 -9.39 -0.62
C ALA A 22 -19.95 -10.87 -0.94
N TYR A 23 -21.16 -11.23 -1.39
CA TYR A 23 -21.42 -12.54 -1.97
C TYR A 23 -20.74 -12.57 -3.34
N ALA A 24 -19.65 -13.33 -3.45
CA ALA A 24 -18.91 -13.47 -4.70
C ALA A 24 -19.80 -14.15 -5.76
N GLY A 25 -20.21 -13.38 -6.77
CA GLY A 25 -20.67 -13.94 -8.03
C GLY A 25 -19.44 -14.31 -8.85
N ILE A 26 -19.28 -15.57 -9.22
CA ILE A 26 -18.19 -16.00 -10.11
C ILE A 26 -18.56 -15.54 -11.53
N ASP A 27 -18.21 -14.30 -11.87
CA ASP A 27 -18.22 -13.83 -13.26
C ASP A 27 -16.79 -13.99 -13.82
N PRO A 28 -16.53 -15.00 -14.69
CA PRO A 28 -15.22 -15.22 -15.25
C PRO A 28 -14.70 -14.01 -16.04
N ASN A 29 -15.57 -13.12 -16.55
CA ASN A 29 -15.14 -11.95 -17.31
C ASN A 29 -14.63 -10.80 -16.45
N ALA A 30 -14.93 -10.79 -15.14
CA ALA A 30 -14.49 -9.73 -14.24
C ALA A 30 -12.95 -9.71 -14.07
N LEU A 31 -12.28 -10.87 -14.14
CA LEU A 31 -10.83 -10.98 -13.97
C LEU A 31 -10.01 -10.64 -15.22
N TYR A 32 -10.58 -10.81 -16.42
CA TYR A 32 -9.84 -10.67 -17.69
C TYR A 32 -9.92 -9.26 -18.30
N THR A 33 -10.40 -8.27 -17.56
CA THR A 33 -10.35 -6.88 -18.02
C THR A 33 -8.90 -6.39 -18.02
N THR A 34 -8.52 -5.61 -19.02
CA THR A 34 -7.17 -5.04 -19.15
C THR A 34 -6.75 -4.27 -17.89
N THR A 35 -7.69 -3.55 -17.27
CA THR A 35 -7.48 -2.80 -16.02
C THR A 35 -7.12 -3.72 -14.85
N ASN A 36 -7.81 -4.85 -14.68
CA ASN A 36 -7.55 -5.76 -13.56
C ASN A 36 -6.24 -6.51 -13.70
N ILE A 37 -5.83 -6.83 -14.93
CA ILE A 37 -4.51 -7.39 -15.22
C ILE A 37 -3.40 -6.42 -14.80
N ILE A 38 -3.56 -5.11 -15.07
CA ILE A 38 -2.59 -4.09 -14.64
C ILE A 38 -2.47 -4.06 -13.11
N HIS A 39 -3.59 -4.08 -12.38
CA HIS A 39 -3.58 -4.10 -10.92
C HIS A 39 -2.84 -5.33 -10.36
N LEU A 40 -3.02 -6.50 -10.98
CA LEU A 40 -2.28 -7.72 -10.61
C LEU A 40 -0.78 -7.62 -10.90
N VAL A 41 -0.39 -7.07 -12.05
CA VAL A 41 1.04 -6.84 -12.37
C VAL A 41 1.67 -5.88 -11.37
N VAL A 42 0.97 -4.78 -11.05
CA VAL A 42 1.44 -3.81 -10.04
C VAL A 42 1.56 -4.45 -8.66
N LEU A 43 0.61 -5.31 -8.27
CA LEU A 43 0.66 -6.07 -7.02
C LEU A 43 1.90 -6.97 -6.95
N ILE A 44 2.20 -7.72 -8.02
CA ILE A 44 3.37 -8.60 -8.09
C ILE A 44 4.67 -7.78 -8.04
N CYS A 45 4.76 -6.69 -8.81
CA CYS A 45 5.91 -5.78 -8.76
C CYS A 45 6.09 -5.18 -7.35
N ALA A 46 5.01 -4.74 -6.71
CA ALA A 46 5.06 -4.19 -5.35
C ALA A 46 5.56 -5.22 -4.34
N ALA A 47 5.12 -6.48 -4.44
CA ALA A 47 5.58 -7.57 -3.60
C ALA A 47 7.08 -7.86 -3.81
N LEU A 48 7.54 -7.93 -5.05
CA LEU A 48 8.97 -8.09 -5.36
C LEU A 48 9.79 -6.93 -4.79
N CYS A 49 9.36 -5.69 -5.00
CA CYS A 49 10.05 -4.53 -4.49
C CYS A 49 10.06 -4.49 -2.94
N LEU A 50 9.00 -4.94 -2.28
CA LEU A 50 8.97 -5.08 -0.82
C LEU A 50 10.03 -6.08 -0.34
N ILE A 51 10.13 -7.25 -0.98
CA ILE A 51 11.14 -8.27 -0.65
C ILE A 51 12.55 -7.69 -0.79
N TRP A 52 12.80 -6.97 -1.88
CA TRP A 52 14.09 -6.30 -2.11
C TRP A 52 14.35 -5.20 -1.08
N ALA A 53 13.37 -4.37 -0.76
CA ALA A 53 13.50 -3.33 0.26
C ALA A 53 13.79 -3.91 1.64
N LEU A 54 13.16 -5.04 2.01
CA LEU A 54 13.45 -5.76 3.25
C LEU A 54 14.87 -6.33 3.25
N LYS A 55 15.34 -6.93 2.15
CA LYS A 55 16.73 -7.38 2.02
C LYS A 55 17.71 -6.23 2.22
N ILE A 56 17.50 -5.10 1.55
CA ILE A 56 18.38 -3.94 1.71
C ILE A 56 18.33 -3.40 3.14
N LEU A 57 17.15 -3.36 3.75
CA LEU A 57 17.00 -2.95 5.15
C LEU A 57 17.82 -3.83 6.11
N THR A 58 17.94 -5.14 5.86
CA THR A 58 18.80 -6.02 6.66
C THR A 58 20.29 -5.72 6.48
N LEU A 59 20.71 -5.29 5.28
CA LEU A 59 22.10 -4.91 4.99
C LEU A 59 22.48 -3.57 5.62
N VAL A 60 21.56 -2.60 5.63
CA VAL A 60 21.80 -1.27 6.21
C VAL A 60 21.35 -1.13 7.67
N LYS A 61 21.01 -2.25 8.32
CA LYS A 61 20.43 -2.26 9.67
C LYS A 61 21.43 -1.65 10.67
N GLY A 62 21.00 -0.58 11.36
CA GLY A 62 21.83 0.16 12.31
C GLY A 62 22.60 1.35 11.70
N GLY A 63 22.59 1.52 10.38
CA GLY A 63 23.17 2.68 9.71
C GLY A 63 22.22 3.89 9.65
N LEU A 64 22.77 5.07 9.32
CA LEU A 64 22.00 6.31 9.15
C LEU A 64 20.90 6.18 8.06
N ILE A 65 21.12 5.33 7.05
CA ILE A 65 20.19 5.07 5.93
C ILE A 65 19.08 4.07 6.34
N SER A 66 19.21 3.37 7.46
CA SER A 66 18.21 2.36 7.88
C SER A 66 16.79 2.94 7.99
N LYS A 67 16.66 4.18 8.47
CA LYS A 67 15.36 4.84 8.62
C LYS A 67 14.69 5.19 7.29
N SER A 68 15.43 5.55 6.24
CA SER A 68 14.82 5.82 4.93
C SER A 68 14.28 4.53 4.30
N TRP A 69 15.02 3.43 4.43
CA TRP A 69 14.56 2.11 3.97
C TRP A 69 13.32 1.61 4.72
N GLN A 70 13.19 1.90 6.02
CA GLN A 70 11.96 1.61 6.76
C GLN A 70 10.75 2.35 6.17
N MET A 71 10.92 3.60 5.74
CA MET A 71 9.84 4.36 5.10
C MET A 71 9.46 3.79 3.73
N PHE A 72 10.43 3.34 2.92
CA PHE A 72 10.14 2.67 1.65
C PHE A 72 9.42 1.34 1.84
N VAL A 73 9.84 0.52 2.81
CA VAL A 73 9.14 -0.72 3.18
C VAL A 73 7.68 -0.42 3.55
N LEU A 74 7.45 0.60 4.37
CA LEU A 74 6.10 1.02 4.77
C LEU A 74 5.26 1.49 3.58
N GLY A 75 5.87 2.24 2.64
CA GLY A 75 5.21 2.66 1.41
C GLY A 75 4.80 1.48 0.51
N PHE A 76 5.66 0.48 0.33
CA PHE A 76 5.30 -0.73 -0.40
C PHE A 76 4.20 -1.53 0.29
N CYS A 77 4.17 -1.60 1.62
CA CYS A 77 3.07 -2.21 2.36
C CYS A 77 1.74 -1.52 2.07
N PHE A 78 1.71 -0.18 2.06
CA PHE A 78 0.51 0.57 1.69
C PHE A 78 0.10 0.38 0.23
N LEU A 79 1.07 0.28 -0.69
CA LEU A 79 0.80 -0.02 -2.09
C LEU A 79 0.15 -1.40 -2.25
N ILE A 80 0.68 -2.42 -1.59
CA ILE A 80 0.13 -3.79 -1.61
C ILE A 80 -1.28 -3.79 -1.04
N ALA A 81 -1.51 -3.12 0.10
CA ALA A 81 -2.85 -2.99 0.67
C ALA A 81 -3.82 -2.29 -0.29
N ALA A 82 -3.39 -1.24 -0.99
CA ALA A 82 -4.21 -0.55 -1.98
C ALA A 82 -4.57 -1.46 -3.17
N GLN A 83 -3.61 -2.24 -3.69
CA GLN A 83 -3.89 -3.17 -4.78
C GLN A 83 -4.79 -4.33 -4.34
N LEU A 84 -4.59 -4.88 -3.13
CA LEU A 84 -5.45 -5.94 -2.60
C LEU A 84 -6.89 -5.49 -2.40
N THR A 85 -7.10 -4.24 -1.99
CA THR A 85 -8.44 -3.67 -1.84
C THR A 85 -9.11 -3.46 -3.19
N VAL A 86 -8.40 -2.95 -4.19
CA VAL A 86 -8.92 -2.84 -5.58
C VAL A 86 -9.24 -4.21 -6.18
N VAL A 87 -8.33 -5.18 -6.08
CA VAL A 87 -8.57 -6.53 -6.62
C VAL A 87 -9.70 -7.23 -5.86
N GLY A 88 -9.76 -7.08 -4.53
CA GLY A 88 -10.82 -7.65 -3.71
C GLY A 88 -12.21 -7.10 -4.01
N GLU A 89 -12.31 -5.81 -4.35
CA GLU A 89 -13.56 -5.20 -4.82
C GLU A 89 -13.95 -5.72 -6.20
N ASN A 90 -12.99 -5.80 -7.13
CA ASN A 90 -13.24 -6.28 -8.50
C ASN A 90 -13.67 -7.75 -8.58
N VAL A 91 -13.25 -8.60 -7.63
CA VAL A 91 -13.64 -10.02 -7.55
C VAL A 91 -14.89 -10.21 -6.67
N GLY A 92 -15.48 -9.12 -6.15
CA GLY A 92 -16.65 -9.19 -5.28
C GLY A 92 -16.38 -9.89 -3.96
N LEU A 93 -15.12 -9.93 -3.50
CA LEU A 93 -14.73 -10.47 -2.20
C LEU A 93 -14.95 -9.46 -1.07
N LEU A 94 -14.77 -8.17 -1.36
CA LEU A 94 -14.80 -7.10 -0.36
C LEU A 94 -15.58 -5.90 -0.88
N LEU A 95 -16.58 -5.43 -0.12
CA LEU A 95 -17.20 -4.12 -0.33
C LEU A 95 -16.45 -3.10 0.51
N ILE A 96 -15.52 -2.39 -0.12
CA ILE A 96 -14.66 -1.39 0.53
C ILE A 96 -14.98 -0.04 -0.08
N PRO A 97 -15.27 0.98 0.74
CA PRO A 97 -15.44 2.33 0.22
C PRO A 97 -14.20 2.86 -0.52
N THR A 98 -14.40 3.48 -1.69
CA THR A 98 -13.34 4.00 -2.58
C THR A 98 -12.41 5.04 -1.96
N TYR A 99 -12.80 5.68 -0.85
CA TYR A 99 -11.93 6.58 -0.12
C TYR A 99 -10.78 5.86 0.60
N ILE A 100 -10.92 4.56 0.89
CA ILE A 100 -9.90 3.78 1.61
C ILE A 100 -8.73 3.46 0.69
N THR A 101 -9.00 3.00 -0.53
CA THR A 101 -7.99 2.79 -1.58
C THR A 101 -7.24 4.10 -1.85
N THR A 102 -7.98 5.20 -1.99
CA THR A 102 -7.39 6.54 -2.17
C THR A 102 -6.50 6.94 -0.99
N ALA A 103 -6.94 6.73 0.25
CA ALA A 103 -6.15 7.02 1.45
C ALA A 103 -4.87 6.18 1.51
N LEU A 104 -4.92 4.90 1.11
CA LEU A 104 -3.75 4.02 1.05
C LEU A 104 -2.73 4.50 0.01
N TYR A 105 -3.17 4.93 -1.17
CA TYR A 105 -2.27 5.55 -2.16
C TYR A 105 -1.64 6.85 -1.66
N LEU A 106 -2.39 7.66 -0.93
CA LEU A 106 -1.88 8.89 -0.35
C LEU A 106 -0.83 8.59 0.74
N LEU A 107 -1.10 7.63 1.61
CA LEU A 107 -0.16 7.16 2.63
C LEU A 107 1.11 6.55 2.00
N MET A 108 0.97 5.77 0.93
CA MET A 108 2.08 5.25 0.13
C MET A 108 2.93 6.40 -0.41
N THR A 109 2.31 7.42 -0.99
CA THR A 109 3.03 8.57 -1.57
C THR A 109 3.77 9.37 -0.49
N ILE A 110 3.13 9.65 0.64
CA ILE A 110 3.75 10.37 1.77
C ILE A 110 4.94 9.60 2.32
N THR A 111 4.80 8.30 2.55
CA THR A 111 5.87 7.46 3.10
C THR A 111 7.03 7.32 2.12
N TRP A 112 6.73 7.23 0.83
CA TRP A 112 7.75 7.24 -0.22
C TRP A 112 8.54 8.55 -0.25
N LEU A 113 7.85 9.69 -0.23
CA LEU A 113 8.46 11.02 -0.19
C LEU A 113 9.28 11.21 1.09
N ALA A 114 8.79 10.73 2.24
CA ALA A 114 9.53 10.77 3.49
C ALA A 114 10.82 9.92 3.41
N GLY A 115 10.75 8.75 2.76
CA GLY A 115 11.93 7.92 2.47
C GLY A 115 12.95 8.66 1.61
N LEU A 116 12.52 9.32 0.53
CA LEU A 116 13.40 10.13 -0.33
C LEU A 116 14.03 11.30 0.42
N TYR A 117 13.24 12.05 1.19
CA TYR A 117 13.73 13.16 2.00
C TYR A 117 14.81 12.71 2.99
N GLN A 118 14.59 11.55 3.63
CA GLN A 118 15.56 11.02 4.58
C GLN A 118 16.81 10.47 3.92
N THR A 119 16.69 9.82 2.75
CA THR A 119 17.85 9.40 1.95
C THR A 119 18.68 10.60 1.53
N ARG A 120 18.03 11.68 1.06
CA ARG A 120 18.72 12.93 0.73
C ARG A 120 19.47 13.46 1.94
N ARG A 121 18.80 13.65 3.07
CA ARG A 121 19.41 14.17 4.31
C ARG A 121 20.65 13.38 4.77
N VAL A 122 20.73 12.09 4.49
CA VAL A 122 21.85 11.23 4.92
C VAL A 122 22.99 11.20 3.89
N LEU A 123 22.67 11.29 2.60
CA LEU A 123 23.65 11.18 1.50
C LEU A 123 24.11 12.54 0.94
N GLY A 124 23.42 13.65 1.24
CA GLY A 124 23.71 14.99 0.71
C GLY A 124 23.06 16.12 1.48
#